data_AF-A0A1G4I6R9-F1
#
_entry.id   AF-A0A1G4I6R9-F1
#
_cell.length_a   1.000
_cell.length_b   1.000
_cell.length_c   1.000
_cell.angle_alpha   90.00
_cell.angle_beta   90.00
_cell.angle_gamma   90.00
#
_symmetry.space_group_name_H-M   'P 1'
#
loop_
_entity.id
_entity.type
_entity.pdbx_description
1 polymer ?
#
loop_
_entity_poly.entity_id
_entity_poly.type
_entity_poly.pdbx_seq_one_letter_code
_entity_poly.pdbx_strand_id
1 'polypeptide(L)'
;MAVAYEGQLTGHRGWVTSLACPQTPETATKVVSTSRDKTLLSWGPNPDRHSSECSYGLPDRRLEGHSAFVSDVALSNNGNFAVSASWDHSLRLWNLQNGQCQYKFLGHTKDVLSVAFSPDNRQIVSGGRDNALRVWNVKGECMHTLSRGAHTDWVSCVRFSPSLDAPVIVSGGWDNLVKVWDLATGRLVTDLKGHTNYVTSVTVSPDGSLCASSDKDGVARLWDLTKGEALSEMAAGAPINQICFSPNRYWMCAATEKGIRIFDLENKDIIVELAPEHQGSKKIVPECVSIAWSADGSTLYSGYTDNVIRVWGVSENA
;
A
#
# COMPACT_ATOMS: atom_id res chain seq x y z
N MET A 1 -22.89 5.20 10.75
CA MET A 1 -21.65 4.45 10.45
C MET A 1 -20.92 4.19 11.74
N ALA A 2 -20.71 2.93 12.09
CA ALA A 2 -19.87 2.54 13.22
C ALA A 2 -18.63 1.84 12.68
N VAL A 3 -17.46 2.32 13.10
CA VAL A 3 -16.22 1.56 12.95
C VAL A 3 -15.95 0.93 14.31
N ALA A 4 -15.95 -0.39 14.34
CA ALA A 4 -15.72 -1.17 15.55
C ALA A 4 -14.36 -1.87 15.46
N TYR A 5 -13.64 -1.90 16.57
CA TYR A 5 -12.45 -2.72 16.69
C TYR A 5 -12.85 -4.20 16.76
N GLU A 6 -12.41 -5.00 15.78
CA GLU A 6 -12.74 -6.43 15.70
C GLU A 6 -11.64 -7.35 16.24
N GLY A 7 -10.42 -6.83 16.41
CA GLY A 7 -9.31 -7.58 16.96
C GLY A 7 -7.95 -7.12 16.44
N GLN A 8 -6.93 -7.90 16.78
CA GLN A 8 -5.54 -7.64 16.41
C GLN A 8 -4.86 -8.89 15.85
N LEU A 9 -3.84 -8.68 15.03
CA LEU A 9 -2.90 -9.70 14.58
C LEU A 9 -1.53 -9.40 15.19
N THR A 10 -1.00 -10.36 15.93
CA THR A 10 0.31 -10.27 16.57
C THR A 10 1.23 -11.36 16.05
N GLY A 11 2.43 -11.00 15.60
CA GLY A 11 3.39 -11.97 15.04
C GLY A 11 4.68 -11.33 14.52
N HIS A 12 4.60 -10.04 14.13
CA HIS A 12 5.77 -9.25 13.76
C HIS A 12 6.62 -8.86 14.96
N ARG A 13 7.93 -8.75 14.75
CA ARG A 13 8.91 -8.27 15.76
C ARG A 13 9.42 -6.86 15.46
N GLY A 14 8.88 -6.23 14.43
CA GLY A 14 9.23 -4.89 13.97
C GLY A 14 8.02 -4.20 13.38
N TRP A 15 8.21 -2.95 12.96
CA TRP A 15 7.12 -2.12 12.43
C TRP A 15 6.49 -2.76 11.22
N VAL A 16 5.17 -2.70 11.14
CA VAL A 16 4.41 -3.19 10.00
C VAL A 16 4.45 -2.12 8.90
N THR A 17 5.28 -2.35 7.89
CA THR A 17 5.60 -1.35 6.86
C THR A 17 4.56 -1.25 5.76
N SER A 18 3.96 -2.38 5.38
CA SER A 18 2.94 -2.44 4.34
C SER A 18 2.00 -3.62 4.58
N LEU A 19 0.78 -3.47 4.07
CA LEU A 19 -0.31 -4.42 4.14
C LEU A 19 -0.90 -4.56 2.73
N ALA A 20 -1.14 -5.79 2.31
CA ALA A 20 -1.85 -6.09 1.07
C ALA A 20 -2.94 -7.12 1.35
N CYS A 21 -4.16 -6.79 0.94
CA CYS A 21 -5.30 -7.69 1.00
C CYS A 21 -5.58 -8.25 -0.40
N PRO A 22 -6.00 -9.51 -0.50
CA PRO A 22 -6.46 -10.05 -1.77
C PRO A 22 -7.73 -9.33 -2.19
N GLN A 23 -7.83 -9.04 -3.48
CA GLN A 23 -9.02 -8.41 -4.08
C GLN A 23 -10.10 -9.44 -4.46
N THR A 24 -9.79 -10.73 -4.35
CA THR A 24 -10.72 -11.83 -4.62
C THR A 24 -11.15 -12.51 -3.31
N PRO A 25 -12.47 -12.58 -3.02
CA PRO A 25 -12.99 -13.16 -1.77
C PRO A 25 -12.71 -14.66 -1.59
N GLU A 26 -12.39 -15.36 -2.68
CA GLU A 26 -12.22 -16.82 -2.70
C GLU A 26 -10.87 -17.31 -2.16
N THR A 27 -9.96 -16.39 -1.81
CA THR A 27 -8.62 -16.74 -1.36
C THR A 27 -8.60 -17.01 0.15
N ALA A 28 -7.96 -18.11 0.56
CA ALA A 28 -7.86 -18.48 1.98
C ALA A 28 -6.96 -17.51 2.77
N THR A 29 -6.10 -16.75 2.10
CA THR A 29 -5.28 -15.69 2.72
C THR A 29 -6.14 -14.46 2.97
N LYS A 30 -6.17 -13.95 4.20
CA LYS A 30 -6.89 -12.72 4.53
C LYS A 30 -6.09 -11.46 4.21
N VAL A 31 -4.81 -11.48 4.55
CA VAL A 31 -3.91 -10.33 4.40
C VAL A 31 -2.47 -10.82 4.38
N VAL A 32 -1.62 -10.16 3.61
CA VAL A 32 -0.17 -10.32 3.67
C VAL A 32 0.42 -9.02 4.17
N SER A 33 1.41 -9.12 5.04
CA SER A 33 2.00 -7.98 5.72
C SER A 33 3.51 -8.07 5.71
N THR A 34 4.17 -6.92 5.65
CA THR A 34 5.62 -6.80 5.69
C THR A 34 6.06 -6.12 6.96
N SER A 35 7.26 -6.46 7.40
CA SER A 35 7.84 -5.87 8.61
C SER A 35 9.29 -5.49 8.44
N ARG A 36 9.72 -4.53 9.26
CA ARG A 36 11.13 -4.19 9.45
C ARG A 36 11.94 -5.32 10.09
N ASP A 37 11.32 -6.40 10.55
CA ASP A 37 12.03 -7.60 11.00
C ASP A 37 12.55 -8.50 9.86
N LYS A 38 12.46 -8.01 8.61
CA LYS A 38 12.92 -8.68 7.38
C LYS A 38 12.03 -9.85 6.92
N THR A 39 10.87 -9.99 7.54
CA THR A 39 9.93 -11.07 7.22
C THR A 39 8.63 -10.53 6.64
N LEU A 40 7.96 -11.40 5.88
CA LEU A 40 6.58 -11.21 5.49
C LEU A 40 5.74 -12.30 6.16
N LEU A 41 4.55 -11.93 6.62
CA LEU A 41 3.57 -12.87 7.17
C LEU A 41 2.35 -12.89 6.27
N SER A 42 1.94 -14.09 5.84
CA SER A 42 0.60 -14.33 5.32
C SER A 42 -0.30 -14.74 6.48
N TRP A 43 -1.47 -14.11 6.56
CA TRP A 43 -2.42 -14.34 7.64
C TRP A 43 -3.61 -15.13 7.11
N GLY A 44 -3.93 -16.22 7.79
CA GLY A 44 -5.10 -17.04 7.53
C GLY A 44 -6.26 -16.72 8.48
N PRO A 45 -7.47 -17.24 8.20
CA PRO A 45 -8.61 -17.14 9.10
C PRO A 45 -8.30 -17.83 10.44
N ASN A 46 -8.71 -17.21 11.54
CA ASN A 46 -8.78 -17.88 12.84
C ASN A 46 -10.23 -18.35 13.10
N PRO A 47 -10.49 -19.66 13.24
CA PRO A 47 -11.80 -20.18 13.61
C PRO A 47 -12.32 -19.65 14.96
N ASP A 48 -11.40 -19.35 15.89
CA ASP A 48 -11.73 -18.95 17.27
C ASP A 48 -11.90 -17.43 17.46
N ARG A 49 -12.13 -16.69 16.37
CA ARG A 49 -12.20 -15.21 16.33
C ARG A 49 -13.20 -14.55 17.29
N HIS A 50 -14.13 -15.31 17.88
CA HIS A 50 -15.17 -14.80 18.77
C HIS A 50 -14.79 -14.86 20.25
N SER A 51 -13.60 -15.35 20.60
CA SER A 51 -13.05 -15.30 21.96
C SER A 51 -12.29 -13.99 22.17
N SER A 52 -12.57 -13.29 23.27
CA SER A 52 -12.03 -11.97 23.60
C SER A 52 -10.51 -11.92 23.80
N GLU A 53 -9.84 -13.07 23.93
CA GLU A 53 -8.38 -13.17 24.07
C GLU A 53 -7.66 -13.64 22.79
N CYS A 54 -8.39 -13.90 21.70
CA CYS A 54 -7.83 -14.50 20.50
C CYS A 54 -7.47 -13.47 19.42
N SER A 55 -6.32 -13.71 18.75
CA SER A 55 -5.90 -12.98 17.55
C SER A 55 -6.94 -13.13 16.44
N TYR A 56 -7.21 -12.06 15.67
CA TYR A 56 -8.22 -12.06 14.59
C TYR A 56 -7.93 -13.09 13.48
N GLY A 57 -6.66 -13.43 13.33
CA GLY A 57 -6.10 -14.35 12.35
C GLY A 57 -4.81 -14.95 12.90
N LEU A 58 -4.43 -16.11 12.37
CA LEU A 58 -3.16 -16.75 12.70
C LEU A 58 -2.20 -16.58 11.52
N PRO A 59 -0.88 -16.44 11.77
CA PRO A 59 0.10 -16.43 10.71
C PRO A 59 0.13 -17.82 10.08
N ASP A 60 -0.28 -17.90 8.81
CA ASP A 60 -0.28 -19.15 8.03
C ASP A 60 1.15 -19.47 7.57
N ARG A 61 1.83 -18.47 7.00
CA ARG A 61 3.22 -18.60 6.57
C ARG A 61 4.06 -17.41 7.00
N ARG A 62 5.34 -17.71 7.25
CA ARG A 62 6.41 -16.74 7.42
C ARG A 62 7.40 -16.86 6.26
N LEU A 63 7.46 -15.82 5.45
CA LEU A 63 8.34 -15.74 4.29
C LEU A 63 9.63 -15.05 4.73
N GLU A 64 10.70 -15.84 4.82
CA GLU A 64 12.02 -15.39 5.25
C GLU A 64 13.01 -15.42 4.09
N GLY A 65 13.93 -14.46 4.10
CA GLY A 65 15.10 -14.50 3.21
C GLY A 65 15.62 -13.14 2.78
N HIS A 66 14.90 -12.05 3.01
CA HIS A 66 15.45 -10.70 2.81
C HIS A 66 16.57 -10.43 3.81
N SER A 67 17.63 -9.73 3.37
CA SER A 67 18.76 -9.40 4.26
C SER A 67 18.57 -8.08 5.01
N ALA A 68 17.62 -7.26 4.57
CA ALA A 68 17.25 -5.96 5.15
C ALA A 68 15.73 -5.80 5.26
N PHE A 69 15.29 -4.59 5.62
CA PHE A 69 13.88 -4.26 5.88
C PHE A 69 13.02 -4.40 4.61
N VAL A 70 11.81 -4.92 4.76
CA VAL A 70 10.85 -5.01 3.67
C VAL A 70 10.01 -3.72 3.67
N SER A 71 9.97 -3.01 2.55
CA SER A 71 9.27 -1.73 2.40
C SER A 71 7.79 -1.90 2.09
N ASP A 72 7.49 -2.71 1.07
CA ASP A 72 6.17 -2.78 0.44
C ASP A 72 5.88 -4.21 -0.03
N VAL A 73 4.59 -4.53 -0.15
CA VAL A 73 4.10 -5.80 -0.70
C VAL A 73 2.90 -5.54 -1.59
N ALA A 74 2.83 -6.28 -2.69
CA ALA A 74 1.63 -6.37 -3.51
C ALA A 74 1.27 -7.83 -3.74
N LEU A 75 -0.04 -8.10 -3.82
CA LEU A 75 -0.57 -9.42 -4.12
C LEU A 75 -0.96 -9.50 -5.60
N SER A 76 -0.82 -10.69 -6.17
CA SER A 76 -1.45 -11.01 -7.45
C SER A 76 -2.97 -11.06 -7.29
N ASN A 77 -3.74 -10.74 -8.32
CA ASN A 77 -5.22 -10.72 -8.25
C ASN A 77 -5.79 -12.11 -7.90
N ASN A 78 -5.08 -13.19 -8.24
CA ASN A 78 -5.46 -14.56 -7.88
C ASN A 78 -5.06 -14.96 -6.45
N GLY A 79 -4.38 -14.09 -5.69
CA GLY A 79 -3.95 -14.33 -4.30
C GLY A 79 -2.94 -15.46 -4.10
N ASN A 80 -2.37 -16.01 -5.17
CA ASN A 80 -1.40 -17.11 -5.04
C ASN A 80 0.04 -16.62 -4.89
N PHE A 81 0.33 -15.38 -5.32
CA PHE A 81 1.66 -14.81 -5.28
C PHE A 81 1.67 -13.47 -4.53
N ALA A 82 2.79 -13.22 -3.85
CA ALA A 82 3.10 -11.93 -3.28
C ALA A 82 4.44 -11.45 -3.86
N VAL A 83 4.53 -10.18 -4.22
CA VAL A 83 5.80 -9.54 -4.55
C VAL A 83 6.19 -8.59 -3.44
N SER A 84 7.44 -8.66 -3.00
CA SER A 84 7.96 -7.80 -1.93
C SER A 84 9.08 -6.90 -2.44
N ALA A 85 9.08 -5.65 -1.99
CA ALA A 85 10.17 -4.70 -2.15
C ALA A 85 10.96 -4.58 -0.85
N SER A 86 12.29 -4.53 -0.95
CA SER A 86 13.16 -4.51 0.23
C SER A 86 14.35 -3.56 0.09
N TRP A 87 14.89 -3.17 1.24
CA TRP A 87 16.09 -2.36 1.40
C TRP A 87 17.36 -3.17 1.12
N ASP A 88 17.24 -4.46 0.77
CA ASP A 88 18.36 -5.26 0.29
C ASP A 88 18.58 -5.15 -1.22
N HIS A 89 17.93 -4.17 -1.86
CA HIS A 89 17.98 -3.88 -3.30
C HIS A 89 17.33 -4.98 -4.17
N SER A 90 16.71 -5.99 -3.55
CA SER A 90 15.99 -7.05 -4.26
C SER A 90 14.49 -6.86 -4.20
N LEU A 91 13.80 -7.26 -5.27
CA LEU A 91 12.42 -7.69 -5.16
C LEU A 91 12.33 -9.20 -5.19
N ARG A 92 11.30 -9.76 -4.56
CA ARG A 92 11.10 -11.21 -4.54
C ARG A 92 9.66 -11.56 -4.85
N LEU A 93 9.47 -12.52 -5.75
CA LEU A 93 8.19 -13.17 -5.98
C LEU A 93 8.09 -14.39 -5.08
N TRP A 94 7.12 -14.36 -4.18
CA TRP A 94 6.81 -15.44 -3.26
C TRP A 94 5.57 -16.18 -3.74
N ASN A 95 5.61 -17.50 -3.66
CA ASN A 95 4.41 -18.31 -3.79
C ASN A 95 3.82 -18.52 -2.39
N LEU A 96 2.58 -18.10 -2.20
CA LEU A 96 1.89 -18.13 -0.91
C LEU A 96 1.42 -19.54 -0.51
N GLN A 97 1.27 -20.45 -1.47
CA GLN A 97 0.86 -21.84 -1.19
C GLN A 97 2.01 -22.63 -0.53
N ASN A 98 3.24 -22.46 -1.01
CA ASN A 98 4.41 -23.19 -0.52
C ASN A 98 5.34 -22.34 0.38
N GLY A 99 5.14 -21.03 0.44
CA GLY A 99 5.96 -20.10 1.23
C GLY A 99 7.37 -19.86 0.68
N GLN A 100 7.66 -20.26 -0.55
CA GLN A 100 9.00 -20.17 -1.13
C GLN A 100 9.15 -19.00 -2.10
N CYS A 101 10.35 -18.43 -2.14
CA CYS A 101 10.75 -17.43 -3.12
C CYS A 101 10.95 -18.11 -4.48
N GLN A 102 10.12 -17.80 -5.47
CA GLN A 102 10.24 -18.33 -6.84
C GLN A 102 11.28 -17.58 -7.65
N TYR A 103 11.21 -16.25 -7.64
CA TYR A 103 12.11 -15.40 -8.42
C TYR A 103 12.65 -14.25 -7.56
N LYS A 104 13.89 -13.88 -7.82
CA LYS A 104 14.54 -12.70 -7.25
C LYS A 104 14.83 -11.73 -8.38
N PHE A 105 14.29 -10.53 -8.29
CA PHE A 105 14.54 -9.45 -9.24
C PHE A 105 15.71 -8.62 -8.71
N LEU A 106 16.81 -8.65 -9.45
CA LEU A 106 18.03 -7.93 -9.13
C LEU A 106 18.31 -6.95 -10.28
N GLY A 107 18.50 -5.67 -9.93
CA GLY A 107 18.79 -4.64 -10.93
C GLY A 107 18.67 -3.22 -10.40
N HIS A 108 17.98 -3.01 -9.26
CA HIS A 108 18.13 -1.76 -8.52
C HIS A 108 19.50 -1.69 -7.87
N THR A 109 20.12 -0.50 -7.89
CA THR A 109 21.44 -0.26 -7.29
C THR A 109 21.34 0.21 -5.83
N LYS A 110 20.14 0.58 -5.41
CA LYS A 110 19.79 1.03 -4.05
C LYS A 110 18.47 0.40 -3.61
N ASP A 111 18.02 0.77 -2.42
CA ASP A 111 16.82 0.25 -1.77
C ASP A 111 15.58 0.36 -2.65
N VAL A 112 14.77 -0.70 -2.66
CA VAL A 112 13.48 -0.71 -3.33
C VAL A 112 12.42 -0.27 -2.34
N LEU A 113 11.69 0.79 -2.68
CA LEU A 113 10.74 1.43 -1.78
C LEU A 113 9.32 0.95 -2.00
N SER A 114 8.93 0.71 -3.26
CA SER A 114 7.56 0.29 -3.56
C SER A 114 7.51 -0.67 -4.75
N VAL A 115 6.48 -1.51 -4.73
CA VAL A 115 6.19 -2.49 -5.77
C VAL A 115 4.69 -2.57 -6.02
N ALA A 116 4.30 -2.81 -7.26
CA ALA A 116 2.93 -3.12 -7.62
C ALA A 116 2.85 -4.19 -8.71
N PHE A 117 1.76 -4.96 -8.69
CA PHE A 117 1.39 -5.87 -9.76
C PHE A 117 0.51 -5.19 -10.79
N SER A 118 0.69 -5.53 -12.06
CA SER A 118 -0.26 -5.17 -13.09
C SER A 118 -1.59 -5.92 -12.89
N PRO A 119 -2.74 -5.35 -13.29
CA PRO A 119 -4.04 -5.99 -13.11
C PRO A 119 -4.18 -7.34 -13.85
N ASP A 120 -3.39 -7.55 -14.91
CA ASP A 120 -3.32 -8.80 -15.66
C ASP A 120 -2.36 -9.85 -15.07
N ASN A 121 -1.67 -9.54 -13.97
CA ASN A 121 -0.64 -10.37 -13.31
C ASN A 121 0.56 -10.74 -14.18
N ARG A 122 0.84 -10.02 -15.27
CA ARG A 122 1.97 -10.33 -16.17
C ARG A 122 3.21 -9.49 -15.91
N GLN A 123 3.02 -8.31 -15.34
CA GLN A 123 4.07 -7.33 -15.15
C GLN A 123 4.13 -6.87 -13.70
N ILE A 124 5.33 -6.48 -13.29
CA ILE A 124 5.60 -5.92 -11.96
C ILE A 124 6.29 -4.60 -12.20
N VAL A 125 5.89 -3.56 -11.47
CA VAL A 125 6.62 -2.29 -11.45
C VAL A 125 7.25 -2.10 -10.08
N SER A 126 8.46 -1.57 -10.07
CA SER A 126 9.17 -1.22 -8.85
C SER A 126 9.75 0.19 -8.93
N GLY A 127 9.70 0.89 -7.80
CA GLY A 127 10.35 2.18 -7.59
C GLY A 127 11.35 2.09 -6.45
N GLY A 128 12.51 2.74 -6.61
CA GLY A 128 13.59 2.68 -5.64
C GLY A 128 14.25 4.03 -5.34
N ARG A 129 15.22 3.99 -4.42
CA ARG A 129 16.13 5.10 -4.08
C ARG A 129 17.20 5.37 -5.13
N ASP A 130 17.27 4.56 -6.17
CA ASP A 130 18.10 4.79 -7.35
C ASP A 130 17.42 5.70 -8.39
N ASN A 131 16.25 6.26 -8.02
CA ASN A 131 15.44 7.18 -8.82
C ASN A 131 14.91 6.53 -10.12
N ALA A 132 15.02 5.21 -10.24
CA ALA A 132 14.58 4.46 -11.40
C ALA A 132 13.24 3.79 -11.12
N LEU A 133 12.35 3.86 -12.10
CA LEU A 133 11.22 2.96 -12.20
C LEU A 133 11.55 1.83 -13.16
N ARG A 134 11.37 0.59 -12.70
CA ARG A 134 11.66 -0.61 -13.50
C ARG A 134 10.39 -1.42 -13.66
N VAL A 135 10.15 -1.86 -14.89
CA VAL A 135 9.09 -2.80 -15.24
C VAL A 135 9.73 -4.16 -15.49
N TRP A 136 9.21 -5.17 -14.82
CA TRP A 136 9.67 -6.54 -14.85
C TRP A 136 8.59 -7.44 -15.39
N ASN A 137 9.00 -8.52 -16.06
CA ASN A 137 8.09 -9.65 -16.27
C ASN A 137 8.01 -10.49 -14.99
N VAL A 138 6.99 -11.34 -14.85
CA VAL A 138 6.90 -12.27 -13.71
C VAL A 138 8.03 -13.31 -13.62
N LYS A 139 8.86 -13.44 -14.66
CA LYS A 139 9.94 -14.44 -14.75
C LYS A 139 11.30 -13.94 -14.23
N GLY A 140 11.41 -12.69 -13.79
CA GLY A 140 12.66 -12.14 -13.24
C GLY A 140 13.38 -11.12 -14.11
N GLU A 141 12.93 -10.91 -15.35
CA GLU A 141 13.66 -10.08 -16.32
C GLU A 141 13.15 -8.65 -16.30
N CYS A 142 14.08 -7.69 -16.31
CA CYS A 142 13.76 -6.27 -16.45
C CYS A 142 13.43 -5.97 -17.91
N MET A 143 12.17 -5.69 -18.21
CA MET A 143 11.71 -5.39 -19.57
C MET A 143 12.06 -3.95 -19.96
N HIS A 144 11.73 -3.01 -19.06
CA HIS A 144 11.90 -1.59 -19.31
C HIS A 144 12.40 -0.87 -18.05
N THR A 145 13.25 0.12 -18.25
CA THR A 145 13.60 1.10 -17.20
C THR A 145 13.09 2.46 -17.66
N LEU A 146 12.11 2.99 -16.94
CA LEU A 146 11.47 4.29 -17.22
C LEU A 146 12.40 5.40 -16.70
N SER A 147 13.44 5.71 -17.48
CA SER A 147 14.45 6.72 -17.11
C SER A 147 14.25 8.08 -17.79
N ARG A 148 13.52 8.12 -18.91
CA ARG A 148 13.27 9.35 -19.67
C ARG A 148 12.22 10.22 -18.96
N GLY A 149 12.66 11.28 -18.29
CA GLY A 149 11.79 12.13 -17.46
C GLY A 149 11.54 11.57 -16.06
N ALA A 150 12.40 10.65 -15.61
CA ALA A 150 12.33 10.03 -14.29
C ALA A 150 12.40 11.05 -13.15
N HIS A 151 12.03 10.60 -11.97
CA HIS A 151 12.12 11.41 -10.76
C HIS A 151 13.57 11.85 -10.54
N THR A 152 13.75 13.10 -10.09
CA THR A 152 15.08 13.61 -9.75
C THR A 152 15.56 13.11 -8.39
N ASP A 153 14.64 12.60 -7.58
CA ASP A 153 14.88 12.04 -6.25
C ASP A 153 14.16 10.68 -6.10
N TRP A 154 14.12 10.13 -4.88
CA TRP A 154 13.61 8.80 -4.59
C TRP A 154 12.16 8.61 -5.05
N VAL A 155 11.86 7.43 -5.58
CA VAL A 155 10.49 7.05 -5.92
C VAL A 155 9.85 6.44 -4.67
N SER A 156 8.94 7.18 -4.03
CA SER A 156 8.34 6.76 -2.77
C SER A 156 7.31 5.65 -2.94
N CYS A 157 6.45 5.76 -3.94
CA CYS A 157 5.36 4.82 -4.17
C CYS A 157 5.08 4.65 -5.66
N VAL A 158 4.73 3.42 -6.07
CA VAL A 158 4.31 3.10 -7.44
C VAL A 158 3.03 2.28 -7.40
N ARG A 159 2.06 2.64 -8.26
CA ARG A 159 0.80 1.92 -8.41
C ARG A 159 0.41 1.82 -9.88
N PHE A 160 -0.19 0.69 -10.26
CA PHE A 160 -0.83 0.54 -11.55
C PHE A 160 -2.24 1.10 -11.50
N SER A 161 -2.68 1.70 -12.61
CA SER A 161 -4.11 1.91 -12.85
C SER A 161 -4.80 0.55 -13.05
N PRO A 162 -5.99 0.33 -12.49
CA PRO A 162 -6.74 -0.90 -12.69
C PRO A 162 -7.31 -1.05 -14.11
N SER A 163 -7.30 0.01 -14.92
CA SER A 163 -7.78 -0.05 -16.30
C SER A 163 -6.88 -0.92 -17.18
N LEU A 164 -7.48 -1.91 -17.86
CA LEU A 164 -6.78 -2.79 -18.79
C LEU A 164 -6.65 -2.19 -20.21
N ASP A 165 -7.52 -1.24 -20.57
CA ASP A 165 -7.56 -0.67 -21.92
C ASP A 165 -6.40 0.30 -22.17
N ALA A 166 -6.02 1.05 -21.13
CA ALA A 166 -4.90 1.99 -21.15
C ALA A 166 -4.03 1.76 -19.91
N PRO A 167 -3.04 0.85 -19.96
CA PRO A 167 -2.23 0.51 -18.81
C PRO A 167 -1.31 1.68 -18.46
N VAL A 168 -1.65 2.34 -17.35
CA VAL A 168 -0.94 3.51 -16.84
C VAL A 168 -0.29 3.15 -15.50
N ILE A 169 0.91 3.65 -15.27
CA ILE A 169 1.58 3.61 -13.97
C ILE A 169 1.57 5.02 -13.38
N VAL A 170 1.21 5.12 -12.10
CA VAL A 170 1.34 6.36 -11.34
C VAL A 170 2.46 6.19 -10.32
N SER A 171 3.36 7.17 -10.26
CA SER A 171 4.48 7.19 -9.33
C SER A 171 4.56 8.47 -8.54
N GLY A 172 4.78 8.36 -7.24
CA GLY A 172 5.10 9.48 -6.35
C GLY A 172 6.60 9.55 -6.10
N GLY A 173 7.14 10.77 -6.04
CA GLY A 173 8.56 11.01 -5.79
C GLY A 173 8.83 11.98 -4.65
N TRP A 174 10.07 11.93 -4.17
CA TRP A 174 10.64 12.89 -3.21
C TRP A 174 11.03 14.22 -3.88
N ASP A 175 10.85 14.32 -5.19
CA ASP A 175 10.94 15.55 -5.97
C ASP A 175 9.64 16.38 -5.96
N ASN A 176 8.70 16.02 -5.06
CA ASN A 176 7.38 16.65 -4.89
C ASN A 176 6.46 16.49 -6.10
N LEU A 177 6.74 15.54 -6.99
CA LEU A 177 5.95 15.29 -8.18
C LEU A 177 5.23 13.95 -8.07
N VAL A 178 4.02 13.93 -8.65
CA VAL A 178 3.37 12.68 -9.04
C VAL A 178 3.43 12.59 -10.55
N LYS A 179 3.96 11.49 -11.07
CA LYS A 179 4.19 11.28 -12.50
C LYS A 179 3.32 10.15 -12.99
N VAL A 180 2.71 10.37 -14.15
CA VAL A 180 1.84 9.40 -14.83
C VAL A 180 2.56 8.90 -16.07
N TRP A 181 2.70 7.58 -16.19
CA TRP A 181 3.50 6.91 -17.21
C TRP A 181 2.62 5.98 -18.04
N ASP A 182 2.79 6.03 -19.35
CA ASP A 182 2.21 5.03 -20.24
C ASP A 182 3.13 3.81 -20.28
N LEU A 183 2.57 2.65 -19.90
CA LEU A 183 3.31 1.38 -19.87
C LEU A 183 3.71 0.91 -21.27
N ALA A 184 2.87 1.17 -22.30
CA ALA A 184 3.10 0.66 -23.65
C ALA A 184 4.28 1.35 -24.33
N THR A 185 4.39 2.67 -24.17
CA THR A 185 5.48 3.45 -24.76
C THR A 185 6.64 3.71 -23.80
N GLY A 186 6.44 3.49 -22.50
CA GLY A 186 7.39 3.83 -21.44
C GLY A 186 7.65 5.33 -21.33
N ARG A 187 6.70 6.16 -21.77
CA ARG A 187 6.82 7.62 -21.78
C ARG A 187 6.04 8.24 -20.64
N LEU A 188 6.57 9.35 -20.15
CA LEU A 188 5.85 10.24 -19.24
C LEU A 188 4.67 10.87 -19.99
N VAL A 189 3.47 10.72 -19.44
CA VAL A 189 2.22 11.29 -19.97
C VAL A 189 2.00 12.67 -19.35
N THR A 190 1.97 12.73 -18.02
CA THR A 190 1.63 13.96 -17.29
C THR A 190 2.44 14.08 -16.00
N ASP A 191 2.88 15.31 -15.70
CA ASP A 191 3.41 15.71 -14.40
C ASP A 191 2.32 16.40 -13.58
N LEU A 192 1.93 15.80 -12.47
CA LEU A 192 0.99 16.37 -11.52
C LEU A 192 1.78 17.16 -10.47
N LYS A 193 1.70 18.50 -10.61
CA LYS A 193 2.43 19.47 -9.78
C LYS A 193 1.48 20.11 -8.78
N GLY A 194 1.92 20.23 -7.54
CA GLY A 194 1.16 20.92 -6.50
C GLY A 194 1.59 20.58 -5.08
N HIS A 195 2.24 19.42 -4.88
CA HIS A 195 2.80 19.10 -3.57
C HIS A 195 3.95 20.04 -3.21
N THR A 196 3.91 20.54 -1.98
CA THR A 196 4.92 21.44 -1.41
C THR A 196 6.08 20.68 -0.79
N ASN A 197 5.88 19.40 -0.47
CA ASN A 197 6.84 18.51 0.17
C ASN A 197 6.82 17.13 -0.47
N TYR A 198 7.70 16.23 -0.03
CA TYR A 198 7.86 14.92 -0.66
C TYR A 198 6.57 14.10 -0.58
N VAL A 199 6.26 13.40 -1.67
CA VAL A 199 5.09 12.55 -1.77
C VAL A 199 5.34 11.29 -0.94
N THR A 200 4.44 10.98 0.00
CA THR A 200 4.57 9.82 0.88
C THR A 200 3.91 8.58 0.27
N SER A 201 2.74 8.74 -0.33
CA SER A 201 1.96 7.63 -0.88
C SER A 201 1.14 8.08 -2.09
N VAL A 202 0.90 7.14 -3.00
CA VAL A 202 -0.01 7.32 -4.13
C VAL A 202 -0.91 6.10 -4.25
N THR A 203 -2.18 6.33 -4.60
CA THR A 203 -3.16 5.27 -4.81
C THR A 203 -4.11 5.67 -5.92
N VAL A 204 -4.60 4.68 -6.66
CA VAL A 204 -5.53 4.86 -7.78
C VAL A 204 -6.87 4.29 -7.36
N SER A 205 -7.97 4.97 -7.72
CA SER A 205 -9.31 4.48 -7.43
C SER A 205 -9.61 3.18 -8.20
N PRO A 206 -10.53 2.32 -7.71
CA PRO A 206 -10.86 1.06 -8.36
C PRO A 206 -11.37 1.18 -9.80
N ASP A 207 -11.99 2.31 -10.15
CA ASP A 207 -12.45 2.63 -11.51
C ASP A 207 -11.33 3.17 -12.43
N GLY A 208 -10.15 3.47 -11.88
CA GLY A 208 -8.99 3.98 -12.60
C GLY A 208 -9.11 5.44 -13.05
N SER A 209 -10.17 6.15 -12.68
CA SER A 209 -10.40 7.54 -13.09
C SER A 209 -9.68 8.55 -12.20
N LEU A 210 -9.53 8.23 -10.91
CA LEU A 210 -8.95 9.11 -9.91
C LEU A 210 -7.63 8.60 -9.36
N CYS A 211 -6.78 9.54 -8.99
CA CYS A 211 -5.58 9.27 -8.22
C CYS A 211 -5.59 10.14 -6.96
N ALA A 212 -5.35 9.53 -5.80
CA ALA A 212 -5.06 10.25 -4.56
C ALA A 212 -3.57 10.16 -4.26
N SER A 213 -2.96 11.30 -3.97
CA SER A 213 -1.56 11.38 -3.54
C SER A 213 -1.46 12.17 -2.24
N SER A 214 -0.53 11.78 -1.39
CA SER A 214 -0.32 12.43 -0.09
C SER A 214 1.09 12.95 0.05
N ASP A 215 1.26 14.06 0.77
CA ASP A 215 2.55 14.62 1.13
C ASP A 215 2.81 14.58 2.65
N LYS A 216 4.04 14.94 3.01
CA LYS A 216 4.46 15.07 4.41
C LYS A 216 3.77 16.25 5.13
N ASP A 217 3.29 17.24 4.40
CA ASP A 217 2.60 18.41 5.00
C ASP A 217 1.19 18.04 5.49
N GLY A 218 0.73 16.83 5.17
CA GLY A 218 -0.55 16.31 5.63
C GLY A 218 -1.70 16.70 4.72
N VAL A 219 -1.41 16.98 3.44
CA VAL A 219 -2.42 17.27 2.43
C VAL A 219 -2.52 16.08 1.46
N ALA A 220 -3.73 15.58 1.30
CA ALA A 220 -4.07 14.63 0.25
C ALA A 220 -4.63 15.40 -0.95
N ARG A 221 -4.04 15.22 -2.12
CA ARG A 221 -4.50 15.80 -3.39
C ARG A 221 -5.19 14.73 -4.21
N LEU A 222 -6.35 15.07 -4.76
CA LEU A 222 -7.10 14.23 -5.68
C LEU A 222 -6.89 14.75 -7.11
N TRP A 223 -6.60 13.83 -8.02
CA TRP A 223 -6.30 14.11 -9.42
C TRP A 223 -7.22 13.30 -10.33
N ASP A 224 -7.65 13.92 -11.41
CA ASP A 224 -8.29 13.24 -12.54
C ASP A 224 -7.19 12.70 -13.46
N LEU A 225 -7.08 11.37 -13.59
CA LEU A 225 -6.08 10.74 -14.44
C LEU A 225 -6.41 10.86 -15.94
N THR A 226 -7.68 11.09 -16.29
CA THR A 226 -8.10 11.23 -17.70
C THR A 226 -7.75 12.60 -18.25
N LYS A 227 -7.87 13.65 -17.44
CA LYS A 227 -7.56 15.04 -17.82
C LYS A 227 -6.18 15.50 -17.37
N GLY A 228 -5.61 14.86 -16.34
CA GLY A 228 -4.35 15.29 -15.72
C GLY A 228 -4.52 16.55 -14.86
N GLU A 229 -5.71 16.79 -14.32
CA GLU A 229 -6.05 18.01 -13.57
C GLU A 229 -6.19 17.73 -12.08
N ALA A 230 -5.84 18.71 -11.24
CA ALA A 230 -6.12 18.68 -9.81
C ALA A 230 -7.62 18.90 -9.58
N LEU A 231 -8.27 18.00 -8.85
CA LEU A 231 -9.68 18.13 -8.52
C LEU A 231 -9.89 18.83 -7.18
N SER A 232 -9.25 18.35 -6.12
CA SER A 232 -9.47 18.84 -4.76
C SER A 232 -8.32 18.49 -3.83
N GLU A 233 -8.20 19.27 -2.76
CA GLU A 233 -7.23 19.07 -1.69
C GLU A 233 -7.98 18.78 -0.39
N MET A 234 -7.52 17.78 0.35
CA MET A 234 -8.07 17.35 1.63
C MET A 234 -6.97 17.46 2.68
N ALA A 235 -7.17 18.33 3.66
CA ALA A 235 -6.20 18.54 4.73
C ALA A 235 -6.43 17.51 5.85
N ALA A 236 -5.49 16.58 6.00
CA ALA A 236 -5.50 15.62 7.11
C ALA A 236 -4.96 16.21 8.41
N GLY A 237 -4.39 17.41 8.43
CA GLY A 237 -3.97 18.12 9.66
C GLY A 237 -2.86 17.43 10.46
N ALA A 238 -2.22 16.43 9.87
CA ALA A 238 -1.05 15.71 10.36
C ALA A 238 -0.36 15.03 9.16
N PRO A 239 0.96 14.78 9.22
CA PRO A 239 1.67 14.08 8.16
C PRO A 239 1.03 12.74 7.82
N ILE A 240 0.85 12.48 6.52
CA ILE A 240 0.22 11.25 6.02
C ILE A 240 1.33 10.23 5.68
N ASN A 241 1.21 9.03 6.23
CA ASN A 241 2.11 7.90 5.96
C ASN A 241 1.65 7.06 4.77
N GLN A 242 0.35 6.77 4.68
CA GLN A 242 -0.23 6.01 3.57
C GLN A 242 -1.66 6.48 3.27
N ILE A 243 -2.07 6.36 2.02
CA ILE A 243 -3.43 6.64 1.58
C ILE A 243 -4.00 5.47 0.76
N CYS A 244 -5.30 5.22 0.87
CA CYS A 244 -5.96 4.11 0.17
C CYS A 244 -7.45 4.43 -0.08
N PHE A 245 -7.95 4.07 -1.27
CA PHE A 245 -9.38 4.10 -1.54
C PHE A 245 -10.08 2.86 -1.02
N SER A 246 -11.33 3.02 -0.58
CA SER A 246 -12.22 1.89 -0.37
C SER A 246 -12.61 1.27 -1.73
N PRO A 247 -12.74 -0.07 -1.83
CA PRO A 247 -13.08 -0.72 -3.09
C PRO A 247 -14.57 -0.59 -3.47
N ASN A 248 -15.45 -0.44 -2.48
CA ASN A 248 -16.90 -0.46 -2.68
C ASN A 248 -17.58 0.91 -2.48
N ARG A 249 -16.90 1.85 -1.81
CA ARG A 249 -17.43 3.14 -1.39
C ARG A 249 -16.53 4.24 -1.88
N TYR A 250 -17.09 5.42 -2.07
CA TYR A 250 -16.35 6.62 -2.47
C TYR A 250 -15.63 7.27 -1.27
N TRP A 251 -14.87 6.45 -0.55
CA TRP A 251 -14.14 6.84 0.64
C TRP A 251 -12.64 6.74 0.43
N MET A 252 -11.93 7.64 1.09
CA MET A 252 -10.49 7.67 1.11
C MET A 252 -10.00 7.59 2.55
N CYS A 253 -9.15 6.61 2.84
CA CYS A 253 -8.50 6.48 4.13
C CYS A 253 -7.10 7.04 4.05
N ALA A 254 -6.76 7.91 5.00
CA ALA A 254 -5.42 8.40 5.22
C ALA A 254 -4.91 7.92 6.59
N ALA A 255 -3.80 7.20 6.58
CA ALA A 255 -3.03 6.90 7.78
C ALA A 255 -2.15 8.11 8.10
N THR A 256 -2.32 8.68 9.28
CA THR A 256 -1.56 9.82 9.78
C THR A 256 -0.77 9.45 11.02
N GLU A 257 0.18 10.29 11.43
CA GLU A 257 0.91 10.14 12.70
C GLU A 257 -0.03 10.09 13.92
N LYS A 258 -1.22 10.71 13.86
CA LYS A 258 -2.19 10.75 14.96
C LYS A 258 -3.17 9.57 14.97
N GLY A 259 -3.28 8.82 13.87
CA GLY A 259 -4.30 7.80 13.68
C GLY A 259 -4.80 7.74 12.24
N ILE A 260 -5.95 7.10 12.02
CA ILE A 260 -6.53 6.91 10.70
C ILE A 260 -7.69 7.88 10.53
N ARG A 261 -7.73 8.58 9.41
CA ARG A 261 -8.84 9.46 9.03
C ARG A 261 -9.52 8.92 7.78
N ILE A 262 -10.83 8.81 7.81
CA ILE A 262 -11.65 8.39 6.67
C ILE A 262 -12.37 9.63 6.14
N PHE A 263 -12.09 9.97 4.90
CA PHE A 263 -12.71 11.07 4.17
C PHE A 263 -13.83 10.53 3.27
N ASP A 264 -14.94 11.26 3.26
CA ASP A 264 -15.91 11.16 2.19
C ASP A 264 -15.42 11.98 1.00
N LEU A 265 -15.32 11.39 -0.19
CA LEU A 265 -14.92 12.15 -1.37
C LEU A 265 -16.07 13.01 -1.91
N GLU A 266 -17.33 12.69 -1.60
CA GLU A 266 -18.49 13.50 -2.00
C GLU A 266 -18.56 14.79 -1.19
N ASN A 267 -18.50 14.66 0.14
CA ASN A 267 -18.62 15.78 1.07
C ASN A 267 -17.27 16.45 1.39
N LYS A 268 -16.14 15.78 1.10
CA LYS A 268 -14.77 16.22 1.40
C LYS A 268 -14.48 16.43 2.89
N ASP A 269 -15.31 15.84 3.74
CA ASP A 269 -15.23 15.92 5.19
C ASP A 269 -14.72 14.61 5.79
N ILE A 270 -14.17 14.72 7.00
CA ILE A 270 -13.75 13.57 7.79
C ILE A 270 -15.00 12.94 8.41
N ILE A 271 -15.32 11.71 8.01
CA ILE A 271 -16.46 10.96 8.56
C ILE A 271 -16.04 10.27 9.87
N VAL A 272 -14.82 9.73 9.90
CA VAL A 272 -14.33 8.94 11.04
C VAL A 272 -12.87 9.27 11.31
N GLU A 273 -12.56 9.48 12.59
CA GLU A 273 -11.18 9.53 13.10
C GLU A 273 -10.97 8.37 14.08
N LEU A 274 -10.06 7.47 13.73
CA LEU A 274 -9.65 6.34 14.57
C LEU A 274 -8.31 6.67 15.21
N ALA A 275 -8.36 7.02 16.48
CA ALA A 275 -7.15 7.16 17.29
C ALA A 275 -6.77 5.78 17.85
N PRO A 276 -5.48 5.38 17.81
CA PRO A 276 -5.04 4.17 18.49
C PRO A 276 -5.26 4.33 20.00
N GLU A 277 -5.96 3.37 20.63
CA GLU A 277 -6.19 3.42 22.08
C GLU A 277 -4.88 3.38 22.87
N HIS A 278 -4.75 4.31 23.82
CA HIS A 278 -3.56 4.47 24.64
C HIS A 278 -3.62 3.54 25.86
N GLN A 279 -3.14 2.31 25.72
CA GLN A 279 -2.93 1.44 26.88
C GLN A 279 -1.50 1.62 27.44
N GLY A 280 -1.36 2.56 28.39
CA GLY A 280 -0.24 2.62 29.34
C GLY A 280 0.80 3.71 29.13
N SER A 281 1.62 3.94 30.17
CA SER A 281 2.60 5.03 30.36
C SER A 281 3.84 5.01 29.42
N LYS A 282 3.69 4.50 28.19
CA LYS A 282 4.79 4.54 27.21
C LYS A 282 4.91 5.92 26.58
N LYS A 283 6.14 6.43 26.57
CA LYS A 283 6.52 7.78 26.09
C LYS A 283 6.31 8.01 24.58
N ILE A 284 6.01 6.97 23.80
CA ILE A 284 5.88 6.99 22.34
C ILE A 284 4.51 6.45 21.96
N VAL A 285 3.72 7.26 21.26
CA VAL A 285 2.41 6.90 20.73
C VAL A 285 2.61 6.04 19.48
N PRO A 286 1.89 4.91 19.33
CA PRO A 286 1.99 4.10 18.12
C PRO A 286 1.41 4.87 16.93
N GLU A 287 2.19 4.99 15.87
CA GLU A 287 1.77 5.66 14.63
C GLU A 287 1.26 4.64 13.64
N CYS A 288 0.20 4.99 12.90
CA CYS A 288 -0.29 4.14 11.81
C CYS A 288 0.62 4.34 10.60
N VAL A 289 1.34 3.29 10.22
CA VAL A 289 2.30 3.29 9.12
C VAL A 289 1.64 2.87 7.83
N SER A 290 0.77 1.85 7.91
CA SER A 290 0.15 1.27 6.72
C SER A 290 -1.31 0.91 6.92
N ILE A 291 -2.07 0.92 5.82
CA ILE A 291 -3.50 0.59 5.79
C ILE A 291 -3.84 -0.24 4.54
N ALA A 292 -4.78 -1.17 4.68
CA ALA A 292 -5.31 -1.96 3.58
C ALA A 292 -6.78 -2.32 3.79
N TRP A 293 -7.58 -2.18 2.74
CA TRP A 293 -8.99 -2.58 2.72
C TRP A 293 -9.14 -4.04 2.28
N SER A 294 -10.07 -4.76 2.90
CA SER A 294 -10.57 -6.04 2.38
C SER A 294 -11.29 -5.85 1.03
N ALA A 295 -11.35 -6.91 0.22
CA ALA A 295 -12.00 -6.89 -1.09
C ALA A 295 -13.45 -6.36 -1.08
N ASP A 296 -14.19 -6.68 -0.02
CA ASP A 296 -15.58 -6.28 0.18
C ASP A 296 -15.73 -4.87 0.77
N GLY A 297 -14.63 -4.20 1.15
CA GLY A 297 -14.61 -2.89 1.80
C GLY A 297 -15.27 -2.85 3.19
N SER A 298 -15.50 -4.02 3.81
CA SER A 298 -16.12 -4.10 5.15
C SER A 298 -15.09 -4.01 6.27
N THR A 299 -13.83 -4.36 5.99
CA THR A 299 -12.77 -4.48 6.99
C THR A 299 -11.56 -3.64 6.58
N LEU A 300 -11.08 -2.81 7.49
CA LEU A 300 -9.86 -2.03 7.35
C LEU A 300 -8.77 -2.60 8.26
N TYR A 301 -7.66 -3.02 7.66
CA TYR A 301 -6.45 -3.42 8.37
C TYR A 301 -5.51 -2.23 8.51
N SER A 302 -4.87 -2.11 9.67
CA SER A 302 -3.95 -1.02 9.96
C SER A 302 -2.70 -1.51 10.67
N GLY A 303 -1.54 -1.22 10.11
CA GLY A 303 -0.23 -1.61 10.60
C GLY A 303 0.42 -0.47 11.37
N TYR A 304 1.02 -0.79 12.52
CA TYR A 304 1.56 0.20 13.44
C TYR A 304 3.05 0.00 13.76
N THR A 305 3.65 1.04 14.35
CA THR A 305 5.02 1.02 14.87
C THR A 305 5.21 0.18 16.15
N ASP A 306 4.13 -0.26 16.78
CA ASP A 306 4.14 -1.17 17.95
C ASP A 306 4.14 -2.66 17.57
N ASN A 307 4.34 -2.97 16.27
CA ASN A 307 4.40 -4.31 15.70
C ASN A 307 3.05 -5.06 15.66
N VAL A 308 1.94 -4.35 15.90
CA VAL A 308 0.58 -4.92 15.88
C VAL A 308 -0.16 -4.47 14.63
N ILE A 309 -0.95 -5.37 14.05
CA ILE A 309 -1.95 -5.03 13.03
C ILE A 309 -3.30 -4.99 13.73
N ARG A 310 -4.01 -3.86 13.64
CA ARG A 310 -5.37 -3.71 14.19
C ARG A 310 -6.39 -3.86 13.07
N VAL A 311 -7.50 -4.52 13.38
CA VAL A 311 -8.58 -4.82 12.44
C VAL A 311 -9.82 -4.02 12.84
N TRP A 312 -10.35 -3.27 11.89
CA TRP A 312 -11.50 -2.40 12.08
C TRP A 312 -12.63 -2.85 11.16
N GLY A 313 -13.73 -3.29 11.76
CA GLY A 313 -14.96 -3.61 11.04
C GLY A 313 -15.77 -2.35 10.79
N VAL A 314 -16.33 -2.22 9.60
CA VAL A 314 -17.05 -1.04 9.16
C VAL A 314 -18.48 -1.42 8.82
N SER A 315 -19.42 -1.06 9.70
CA SER A 315 -20.85 -1.30 9.50
C SER A 315 -21.62 -0.01 9.18
N GLU A 316 -22.61 -0.14 8.27
CA GLU A 316 -23.56 0.94 7.99
C GLU A 316 -24.62 1.08 9.08
N ASN A 317 -24.98 -0.02 9.75
CA ASN A 317 -25.99 -0.03 10.80
C ASN A 317 -25.38 0.32 12.16
N ALA A 318 -25.73 1.51 12.66
CA ALA A 318 -25.93 1.79 14.07
C ALA A 318 -27.36 2.34 14.22
#